data_AF-A0AAU9IE77-F1
#
_entry.id   AF-A0AAU9IE77-F1
#
_cell.length_a   1.000
_cell.length_b   1.000
_cell.length_c   1.000
_cell.angle_alpha   90.00
_cell.angle_beta   90.00
_cell.angle_gamma   90.00
#
_symmetry.space_group_name_H-M   'P 1'
#
loop_
_entity.id
_entity.type
_entity.pdbx_description
1 polymer ?
#
loop_
_entity_poly.entity_id
_entity_poly.type
_entity_poly.pdbx_seq_one_letter_code
_entity_poly.pdbx_strand_id
1 'polypeptide(L)'
;MEPIDDFNSANSLIDYFTFLRTPRKSGRRPSYDTWVLSLFNRGKKSLHPKKEYLRCQLIRGHKRINRNIMKLKFPKKTLNKLNELNDASVAAFDLLKKCFEKHREELSKISRTEEGPETDGKAKRYEIKQKSNRSFNHLFCKTYFEKFSVRESYHYYVSYLFSDFNLDSLCKKFGFRCCLMESEHTPYCYQKWGILHNYAAYEMLKEIEIQPFVDPQSIIMTRAGNCTEELAQIMGFMNFFKNDFPQEIKNQIDEFVNSNERNSSPEFASFANK
;
A
#
# COMPACT_ATOMS: atom_id res chain seq x y z
N MET A 1 8.11 21.88 -32.34
CA MET A 1 7.83 20.73 -31.48
C MET A 1 9.16 20.35 -30.87
N GLU A 2 9.38 20.72 -29.60
CA GLU A 2 10.57 20.28 -28.88
C GLU A 2 10.38 18.82 -28.45
N PRO A 3 11.44 17.99 -28.46
CA PRO A 3 11.35 16.63 -27.99
C PRO A 3 11.13 16.62 -26.48
N ILE A 4 10.12 15.89 -26.04
CA ILE A 4 9.89 15.60 -24.63
C ILE A 4 10.91 14.52 -24.25
N ASP A 5 11.86 14.85 -23.39
CA ASP A 5 12.91 13.94 -22.91
C ASP A 5 12.32 12.67 -22.31
N ASP A 6 12.84 11.52 -22.77
CA ASP A 6 12.55 10.19 -22.26
C ASP A 6 12.96 10.08 -20.77
N PHE A 7 11.96 9.94 -19.90
CA PHE A 7 12.14 9.77 -18.46
C PHE A 7 12.64 8.34 -18.15
N ASN A 8 13.95 8.22 -17.88
CA ASN A 8 14.64 6.98 -17.53
C ASN A 8 14.22 6.42 -16.15
N SER A 9 14.26 5.09 -15.97
CA SER A 9 13.78 4.37 -14.75
C SER A 9 14.54 4.70 -13.45
N ALA A 10 15.78 5.16 -13.59
CA ALA A 10 16.61 5.84 -12.59
C ALA A 10 15.90 7.02 -11.89
N ASN A 11 15.02 7.69 -12.63
CA ASN A 11 14.48 8.96 -12.24
C ASN A 11 13.42 8.81 -11.16
N SER A 12 12.71 7.70 -10.93
CA SER A 12 11.62 7.71 -9.91
C SER A 12 12.10 7.92 -8.46
N LEU A 13 13.19 7.24 -8.07
CA LEU A 13 13.76 7.33 -6.72
C LEU A 13 14.66 8.56 -6.61
N ILE A 14 15.42 8.86 -7.66
CA ILE A 14 16.15 10.12 -7.77
C ILE A 14 15.17 11.29 -7.71
N ASP A 15 14.00 11.21 -8.34
CA ASP A 15 12.93 12.20 -8.33
C ASP A 15 12.36 12.32 -6.93
N TYR A 16 12.19 11.22 -6.18
CA TYR A 16 11.78 11.29 -4.78
C TYR A 16 12.83 12.01 -3.93
N PHE A 17 14.09 11.61 -4.02
CA PHE A 17 15.16 12.24 -3.24
C PHE A 17 15.40 13.69 -3.68
N THR A 18 15.29 13.99 -4.97
CA THR A 18 15.37 15.34 -5.55
C THR A 18 14.18 16.18 -5.13
N PHE A 19 12.99 15.59 -5.09
CA PHE A 19 11.77 16.21 -4.56
C PHE A 19 11.90 16.52 -3.06
N LEU A 20 12.52 15.64 -2.28
CA LEU A 20 12.82 15.90 -0.87
C LEU A 20 13.93 16.94 -0.66
N ARG A 21 14.91 17.00 -1.58
CA ARG A 21 16.12 17.84 -1.47
C ARG A 21 15.98 19.23 -2.08
N THR A 22 15.06 19.45 -3.02
CA THR A 22 14.93 20.75 -3.70
C THR A 22 14.46 21.83 -2.72
N PRO A 23 15.28 22.88 -2.45
CA PRO A 23 14.88 23.98 -1.58
C PRO A 23 13.75 24.76 -2.25
N ARG A 24 12.54 24.66 -1.68
CA ARG A 24 11.37 25.41 -2.16
C ARG A 24 11.22 26.73 -1.41
N LYS A 25 10.90 27.78 -2.16
CA LYS A 25 10.47 29.08 -1.61
C LYS A 25 9.29 28.83 -0.67
N SER A 26 9.46 29.11 0.62
CA SER A 26 8.45 29.13 1.70
C SER A 26 7.21 28.25 1.51
N GLY A 27 7.18 27.05 2.11
CA GLY A 27 5.99 26.20 2.15
C GLY A 27 6.20 24.90 2.91
N ARG A 28 5.10 24.28 3.39
CA ARG A 28 5.15 22.96 4.05
C ARG A 28 5.56 21.89 3.04
N ARG A 29 6.55 21.07 3.39
CA ARG A 29 6.95 19.93 2.55
C ARG A 29 5.76 18.97 2.40
N PRO A 30 5.43 18.54 1.17
CA PRO A 30 4.44 17.50 0.94
C PRO A 30 4.87 16.22 1.66
N SER A 31 3.91 15.57 2.33
CA SER A 31 4.15 14.30 3.01
C SER A 31 4.30 13.15 2.00
N TYR A 32 4.85 12.02 2.45
CA TYR A 32 5.14 10.87 1.60
C TYR A 32 3.89 10.37 0.86
N ASP A 33 2.75 10.23 1.54
CA ASP A 33 1.44 9.96 0.92
C ASP A 33 1.11 10.87 -0.29
N THR A 34 1.37 12.17 -0.15
CA THR A 34 1.05 13.17 -1.16
C THR A 34 1.94 12.98 -2.38
N TRP A 35 3.22 12.63 -2.15
CA TRP A 35 4.13 12.27 -3.22
C TRP A 35 3.70 10.97 -3.92
N VAL A 36 3.45 9.88 -3.18
CA VAL A 36 3.02 8.60 -3.76
C VAL A 36 1.78 8.78 -4.64
N LEU A 37 0.79 9.53 -4.15
CA LEU A 37 -0.46 9.75 -4.88
C LEU A 37 -0.27 10.70 -6.07
N SER A 38 0.71 11.61 -6.03
CA SER A 38 1.02 12.48 -7.16
C SER A 38 1.54 11.72 -8.39
N LEU A 39 2.01 10.49 -8.22
CA LEU A 39 2.41 9.61 -9.32
C LEU A 39 1.23 9.17 -10.20
N PHE A 40 -0.01 9.35 -9.71
CA PHE A 40 -1.24 8.87 -10.34
C PHE A 40 -2.21 10.01 -10.65
N ASN A 41 -3.11 9.77 -11.60
CA ASN A 41 -4.19 10.68 -11.95
C ASN A 41 -5.57 10.03 -11.81
N ARG A 42 -6.59 10.85 -11.49
CA ARG A 42 -8.01 10.47 -11.48
C ARG A 42 -8.71 10.96 -12.73
N GLY A 43 -8.87 10.07 -13.71
CA GLY A 43 -9.67 10.31 -14.90
C GLY A 43 -9.18 11.50 -15.73
N LYS A 44 -10.13 12.21 -16.38
CA LYS A 44 -9.83 13.25 -17.38
C LYS A 44 -9.32 14.57 -16.81
N LYS A 45 -9.51 14.84 -15.51
CA LYS A 45 -9.19 16.15 -14.90
C LYS A 45 -7.74 16.26 -14.38
N SER A 46 -6.87 15.27 -14.65
CA SER A 46 -5.48 15.20 -14.17
C SER A 46 -5.31 15.52 -12.68
N LEU A 47 -6.30 15.19 -11.86
CA LEU A 47 -6.24 15.41 -10.42
C LEU A 47 -5.66 14.18 -9.73
N HIS A 48 -4.64 14.37 -8.92
CA HIS A 48 -4.09 13.27 -8.11
C HIS A 48 -5.12 12.73 -7.11
N PRO A 49 -5.12 11.42 -6.82
CA PRO A 49 -5.97 10.87 -5.77
C PRO A 49 -5.69 11.52 -4.42
N LYS A 50 -6.75 11.69 -3.62
CA LYS A 50 -6.62 12.16 -2.24
C LYS A 50 -6.31 10.97 -1.34
N LYS A 51 -5.48 11.16 -0.31
CA LYS A 51 -5.15 10.11 0.66
C LYS A 51 -6.36 9.50 1.35
N GLU A 52 -7.32 10.34 1.74
CA GLU A 52 -8.56 9.88 2.38
C GLU A 52 -9.39 8.99 1.43
N TYR A 53 -9.31 9.25 0.12
CA TYR A 53 -9.97 8.42 -0.88
C TYR A 53 -9.32 7.04 -0.94
N LEU A 54 -7.99 6.96 -0.98
CA LEU A 54 -7.28 5.68 -0.97
C LEU A 54 -7.54 4.89 0.32
N ARG A 55 -7.42 5.54 1.49
CA ARG A 55 -7.70 4.91 2.80
C ARG A 55 -9.13 4.35 2.86
N CYS A 56 -10.10 5.16 2.44
CA CYS A 56 -11.50 4.76 2.34
C CYS A 56 -11.69 3.57 1.41
N GLN A 57 -11.08 3.60 0.22
CA GLN A 57 -11.15 2.54 -0.77
C GLN A 57 -10.58 1.21 -0.24
N LEU A 58 -9.39 1.26 0.38
CA LEU A 58 -8.72 0.09 0.96
C LEU A 58 -9.52 -0.49 2.13
N ILE A 59 -9.92 0.33 3.11
CA ILE A 59 -10.69 -0.14 4.27
C ILE A 59 -12.06 -0.70 3.85
N ARG A 60 -12.78 -0.03 2.96
CA ARG A 60 -14.07 -0.52 2.45
C ARG A 60 -13.92 -1.83 1.69
N GLY A 61 -12.88 -1.95 0.88
CA GLY A 61 -12.57 -3.18 0.16
C GLY A 61 -12.23 -4.31 1.11
N HIS A 62 -11.42 -4.06 2.14
CA HIS A 62 -11.09 -5.04 3.18
C HIS A 62 -12.34 -5.53 3.93
N LYS A 63 -13.19 -4.61 4.41
CA LYS A 63 -14.48 -4.99 5.02
C LYS A 63 -15.37 -5.77 4.05
N ARG A 64 -15.38 -5.39 2.76
CA ARG A 64 -16.20 -6.05 1.73
C ARG A 64 -15.73 -7.47 1.45
N ILE A 65 -14.42 -7.72 1.36
CA ILE A 65 -13.92 -9.06 1.11
C ILE A 65 -14.20 -9.98 2.30
N ASN A 66 -14.04 -9.49 3.53
CA ASN A 66 -14.40 -10.24 4.74
C ASN A 66 -15.88 -10.65 4.75
N ARG A 67 -16.79 -9.74 4.36
CA ARG A 67 -18.22 -10.09 4.20
C ARG A 67 -18.48 -11.09 3.07
N ASN A 68 -17.67 -11.10 2.02
CA ASN A 68 -17.79 -12.08 0.95
C ASN A 68 -17.33 -13.45 1.43
N ILE A 69 -16.21 -13.53 2.15
CA ILE A 69 -15.69 -14.76 2.78
C ILE A 69 -16.74 -15.33 3.74
N MET A 70 -17.29 -14.51 4.65
CA MET A 70 -18.36 -14.90 5.57
C MET A 70 -19.60 -15.48 4.87
N LYS A 71 -19.91 -15.02 3.66
CA LYS A 71 -21.06 -15.48 2.86
C LYS A 71 -20.71 -16.59 1.88
N LEU A 72 -19.46 -17.07 1.89
CA LEU A 72 -18.92 -18.02 0.92
C LEU A 72 -19.13 -17.56 -0.54
N LYS A 73 -19.00 -16.25 -0.78
CA LYS A 73 -19.19 -15.62 -2.10
C LYS A 73 -17.86 -15.24 -2.73
N PHE A 74 -17.70 -15.60 -4.00
CA PHE A 74 -16.57 -15.14 -4.80
C PHE A 74 -16.71 -13.65 -5.15
N PRO A 75 -15.62 -12.87 -5.06
CA PRO A 75 -15.69 -11.44 -5.29
C PRO A 75 -15.57 -11.15 -6.80
N LYS A 76 -16.72 -10.89 -7.45
CA LYS A 76 -16.80 -10.73 -8.92
C LYS A 76 -16.66 -9.29 -9.42
N LYS A 77 -16.62 -8.29 -8.54
CA LYS A 77 -16.74 -6.87 -8.90
C LYS A 77 -15.81 -5.98 -8.09
N THR A 78 -15.59 -4.77 -8.60
CA THR A 78 -14.91 -3.64 -7.93
C THR A 78 -13.42 -3.91 -7.64
N LEU A 79 -12.88 -3.30 -6.59
CA LEU A 79 -11.50 -3.43 -6.13
C LEU A 79 -11.09 -4.88 -5.86
N ASN A 80 -12.04 -5.69 -5.37
CA ASN A 80 -11.80 -7.07 -4.94
C ASN A 80 -12.07 -8.09 -6.04
N LYS A 81 -12.06 -7.73 -7.32
CA LYS A 81 -12.31 -8.73 -8.38
C LYS A 81 -11.17 -9.76 -8.34
N LEU A 82 -11.50 -11.02 -8.05
CA LEU A 82 -10.56 -12.15 -8.13
C LEU A 82 -10.36 -12.54 -9.61
N ASN A 83 -9.11 -12.82 -9.97
CA ASN A 83 -8.76 -13.46 -11.22
C ASN A 83 -8.53 -14.95 -10.96
N GLU A 84 -9.53 -15.78 -11.27
CA GLU A 84 -9.52 -17.23 -10.99
C GLU A 84 -8.51 -17.99 -11.86
N LEU A 85 -8.00 -17.37 -12.92
CA LEU A 85 -6.98 -17.95 -13.80
C LEU A 85 -5.55 -17.61 -13.36
N ASN A 86 -5.39 -16.79 -12.32
CA ASN A 86 -4.09 -16.39 -11.78
C ASN A 86 -3.87 -17.09 -10.44
N ASP A 87 -2.97 -18.08 -10.43
CA ASP A 87 -2.69 -18.93 -9.26
C ASP A 87 -2.20 -18.12 -8.06
N ALA A 88 -1.37 -17.09 -8.26
CA ALA A 88 -0.92 -16.20 -7.19
C ALA A 88 -2.10 -15.44 -6.57
N SER A 89 -3.09 -15.04 -7.37
CA SER A 89 -4.30 -14.38 -6.87
C SER A 89 -5.20 -15.31 -6.07
N VAL A 90 -5.31 -16.57 -6.49
CA VAL A 90 -6.04 -17.61 -5.76
C VAL A 90 -5.33 -17.93 -4.44
N ALA A 91 -4.02 -18.15 -4.47
CA ALA A 91 -3.20 -18.41 -3.30
C ALA A 91 -3.28 -17.28 -2.26
N ALA A 92 -3.13 -16.02 -2.71
CA ALA A 92 -3.26 -14.86 -1.83
C ALA A 92 -4.67 -14.73 -1.24
N PHE A 93 -5.71 -15.05 -2.02
CA PHE A 93 -7.08 -15.07 -1.52
C PHE A 93 -7.31 -16.16 -0.46
N ASP A 94 -6.69 -17.33 -0.63
CA ASP A 94 -6.79 -18.42 0.34
C ASP A 94 -6.03 -18.13 1.63
N LEU A 95 -4.88 -17.45 1.58
CA LEU A 95 -4.21 -16.92 2.78
C LEU A 95 -5.11 -15.94 3.53
N LEU A 96 -5.76 -15.02 2.80
CA LEU A 96 -6.72 -14.09 3.39
C LEU A 96 -7.92 -14.81 4.03
N LYS A 97 -8.47 -15.86 3.39
CA LYS A 97 -9.54 -16.70 3.99
C LYS A 97 -9.07 -17.39 5.27
N LYS A 98 -7.89 -18.00 5.26
CA LYS A 98 -7.33 -18.68 6.44
C LYS A 98 -7.16 -17.70 7.60
N CYS A 99 -6.66 -16.49 7.33
CA CYS A 99 -6.56 -15.42 8.32
C CYS A 99 -7.95 -14.99 8.82
N PHE A 100 -8.93 -14.87 7.93
CA PHE A 100 -10.31 -14.54 8.32
C PHE A 100 -10.91 -15.59 9.26
N GLU A 101 -10.79 -16.88 8.95
CA GLU A 101 -11.32 -17.95 9.79
C GLU A 101 -10.59 -18.02 11.14
N LYS A 102 -9.28 -17.76 11.19
CA LYS A 102 -8.50 -17.65 12.43
C LYS A 102 -9.04 -16.56 13.36
N HIS A 103 -9.50 -15.44 12.81
CA HIS A 103 -9.98 -14.26 13.57
C HIS A 103 -11.46 -13.95 13.32
N ARG A 104 -12.26 -14.99 13.09
CA ARG A 104 -13.62 -14.89 12.53
C ARG A 104 -14.52 -13.96 13.32
N GLU A 105 -14.53 -14.08 14.66
CA GLU A 105 -15.40 -13.30 15.53
C GLU A 105 -15.12 -11.80 15.41
N GLU A 106 -13.85 -11.42 15.56
CA GLU A 106 -13.43 -10.02 15.52
C GLU A 106 -13.62 -9.39 14.13
N LEU A 107 -13.21 -10.11 13.08
CA LEU A 107 -13.30 -9.62 11.71
C LEU A 107 -14.74 -9.56 11.20
N SER A 108 -15.62 -10.46 11.66
CA SER A 108 -17.06 -10.40 11.37
C SER A 108 -17.71 -9.17 12.01
N LYS A 109 -17.35 -8.84 13.25
CA LYS A 109 -17.84 -7.64 13.95
C LYS A 109 -17.42 -6.37 13.22
N ILE A 110 -16.11 -6.18 12.97
CA ILE A 110 -15.59 -4.93 12.39
C ILE A 110 -16.01 -4.71 10.92
N SER A 111 -16.33 -5.79 10.20
CA SER A 111 -16.71 -5.74 8.77
C SER A 111 -18.18 -5.36 8.54
N ARG A 112 -18.97 -5.18 9.61
CA ARG A 112 -20.34 -4.66 9.52
C ARG A 112 -20.33 -3.24 8.96
N THR A 113 -21.39 -2.90 8.21
CA THR A 113 -21.56 -1.55 7.64
C THR A 113 -21.76 -0.49 8.71
N GLU A 114 -22.34 -0.86 9.85
CA GLU A 114 -22.57 0.02 11.00
C GLU A 114 -21.28 0.47 11.68
N GLU A 115 -20.19 -0.30 11.52
CA GLU A 115 -18.88 0.02 12.08
C GLU A 115 -18.03 0.94 11.16
N GLY A 116 -18.63 1.49 10.10
CA GLY A 116 -17.99 2.48 9.21
C GLY A 116 -18.26 3.92 9.65
N PRO A 117 -17.52 4.92 9.10
CA PRO A 117 -17.82 6.33 9.36
C PRO A 117 -19.20 6.72 8.82
N GLU A 118 -19.71 7.89 9.19
CA GLU A 118 -21.07 8.34 8.79
C GLU A 118 -21.29 8.37 7.27
N THR A 119 -20.22 8.60 6.52
CA THR A 119 -20.24 8.56 5.04
C THR A 119 -20.36 7.16 4.45
N ASP A 120 -20.33 6.11 5.28
CA ASP A 120 -20.46 4.70 4.92
C ASP A 120 -21.88 4.18 5.24
N GLY A 121 -22.82 4.55 4.36
CA GLY A 121 -24.22 4.13 4.39
C GLY A 121 -25.20 5.28 4.64
N LYS A 122 -25.72 5.89 3.57
CA LYS A 122 -26.58 7.09 3.62
C LYS A 122 -27.96 6.92 4.28
N ALA A 123 -28.43 5.71 4.58
CA ALA A 123 -29.87 5.47 4.75
C ALA A 123 -30.37 5.03 6.14
N LYS A 124 -29.52 4.71 7.13
CA LYS A 124 -30.00 3.99 8.34
C LYS A 124 -29.57 4.50 9.72
N ARG A 125 -28.82 5.61 9.84
CA ARG A 125 -28.29 6.06 11.14
C ARG A 125 -28.87 7.38 11.64
N TYR A 126 -30.19 7.53 11.62
CA TYR A 126 -30.81 8.75 12.15
C TYR A 126 -30.61 8.91 13.67
N GLU A 127 -30.37 7.81 14.40
CA GLU A 127 -30.34 7.79 15.88
C GLU A 127 -28.92 7.76 16.49
N ILE A 128 -27.87 7.43 15.73
CA ILE A 128 -26.48 7.33 16.24
C ILE A 128 -25.67 8.54 15.74
N LYS A 129 -26.07 9.76 16.12
CA LYS A 129 -25.44 11.00 15.62
C LYS A 129 -24.32 11.57 16.49
N GLN A 130 -24.07 11.03 17.69
CA GLN A 130 -23.26 11.75 18.67
C GLN A 130 -21.81 11.29 18.86
N LYS A 131 -21.36 10.16 18.30
CA LYS A 131 -19.99 9.65 18.58
C LYS A 131 -19.22 9.06 17.38
N SER A 132 -19.77 9.05 16.17
CA SER A 132 -19.10 8.47 15.00
C SER A 132 -18.18 9.47 14.28
N ASN A 133 -17.04 8.99 13.79
CA ASN A 133 -16.19 9.75 12.89
C ASN A 133 -16.93 10.06 11.58
N ARG A 134 -16.92 11.33 11.15
CA ARG A 134 -17.60 11.79 9.92
C ARG A 134 -16.97 11.24 8.63
N SER A 135 -15.66 10.96 8.64
CA SER A 135 -14.89 10.51 7.48
C SER A 135 -13.86 9.45 7.85
N PHE A 136 -13.18 8.90 6.82
CA PHE A 136 -11.98 8.08 6.97
C PHE A 136 -10.77 8.95 7.34
N ASN A 137 -10.93 9.78 8.36
CA ASN A 137 -9.87 10.62 8.90
C ASN A 137 -8.82 9.77 9.63
N HIS A 138 -7.77 10.43 10.09
CA HIS A 138 -6.67 9.79 10.81
C HIS A 138 -7.17 8.99 12.03
N LEU A 139 -8.04 9.56 12.86
CA LEU A 139 -8.58 8.91 14.06
C LEU A 139 -9.34 7.62 13.72
N PHE A 140 -10.24 7.66 12.74
CA PHE A 140 -10.97 6.46 12.31
C PHE A 140 -10.01 5.37 11.81
N CYS A 141 -9.01 5.73 11.01
CA CYS A 141 -8.04 4.76 10.50
C CYS A 141 -7.25 4.13 11.64
N LYS A 142 -6.80 4.93 12.62
CA LYS A 142 -6.07 4.45 13.80
C LYS A 142 -6.91 3.45 14.60
N THR A 143 -8.17 3.77 14.90
CA THR A 143 -9.11 2.86 15.59
C THR A 143 -9.37 1.59 14.78
N TYR A 144 -9.52 1.69 13.46
CA TYR A 144 -9.75 0.53 12.61
C TYR A 144 -8.58 -0.47 12.66
N PHE A 145 -7.35 0.03 12.63
CA PHE A 145 -6.13 -0.78 12.62
C PHE A 145 -5.54 -1.06 14.00
N GLU A 146 -6.22 -0.68 15.09
CA GLU A 146 -5.76 -0.86 16.46
C GLU A 146 -5.61 -2.35 16.84
N LYS A 147 -6.48 -3.20 16.30
CA LYS A 147 -6.45 -4.64 16.56
C LYS A 147 -5.44 -5.39 15.70
N PHE A 148 -4.68 -6.29 16.31
CA PHE A 148 -3.72 -7.14 15.61
C PHE A 148 -4.37 -7.98 14.50
N SER A 149 -5.51 -8.62 14.78
CA SER A 149 -6.27 -9.40 13.80
C SER A 149 -6.63 -8.62 12.54
N VAL A 150 -6.98 -7.33 12.69
CA VAL A 150 -7.30 -6.45 11.57
C VAL A 150 -6.05 -6.15 10.75
N ARG A 151 -4.90 -5.94 11.39
CA ARG A 151 -3.62 -5.69 10.69
C ARG A 151 -3.13 -6.92 9.94
N GLU A 152 -3.20 -8.10 10.56
CA GLU A 152 -2.85 -9.37 9.92
C GLU A 152 -3.75 -9.63 8.70
N SER A 153 -5.07 -9.51 8.86
CA SER A 153 -6.02 -9.66 7.74
C SER A 153 -5.82 -8.60 6.66
N TYR A 154 -5.53 -7.35 7.06
CA TYR A 154 -5.27 -6.26 6.12
C TYR A 154 -3.99 -6.48 5.31
N HIS A 155 -2.93 -7.02 5.93
CA HIS A 155 -1.70 -7.39 5.23
C HIS A 155 -2.00 -8.37 4.10
N TYR A 156 -2.66 -9.50 4.39
CA TYR A 156 -3.03 -10.47 3.36
C TYR A 156 -4.00 -9.89 2.33
N TYR A 157 -4.85 -8.95 2.73
CA TYR A 157 -5.73 -8.24 1.80
C TYR A 157 -4.96 -7.35 0.81
N VAL A 158 -3.94 -6.61 1.26
CA VAL A 158 -3.10 -5.82 0.34
C VAL A 158 -2.34 -6.74 -0.60
N SER A 159 -1.73 -7.82 -0.11
CA SER A 159 -1.07 -8.83 -0.95
C SER A 159 -2.04 -9.41 -1.98
N TYR A 160 -3.28 -9.71 -1.57
CA TYR A 160 -4.34 -10.15 -2.47
C TYR A 160 -4.67 -9.13 -3.56
N LEU A 161 -4.79 -7.84 -3.25
CA LEU A 161 -5.11 -6.81 -4.26
C LEU A 161 -4.07 -6.73 -5.38
N PHE A 162 -2.79 -6.91 -5.03
CA PHE A 162 -1.64 -6.75 -5.89
C PHE A 162 -1.06 -8.08 -6.43
N SER A 163 -1.62 -9.23 -6.03
CA SER A 163 -1.23 -10.57 -6.49
C SER A 163 -1.28 -10.74 -8.02
N ASP A 164 -2.29 -10.17 -8.67
CA ASP A 164 -2.38 -10.09 -10.12
C ASP A 164 -1.84 -8.72 -10.57
N PHE A 165 -0.51 -8.63 -10.73
CA PHE A 165 0.21 -7.39 -11.05
C PHE A 165 0.08 -6.97 -12.53
N ASN A 166 -1.15 -6.97 -13.03
CA ASN A 166 -1.51 -6.45 -14.34
C ASN A 166 -1.92 -4.98 -14.22
N LEU A 167 -1.21 -4.08 -14.92
CA LEU A 167 -1.39 -2.63 -14.78
C LEU A 167 -2.78 -2.13 -15.18
N ASP A 168 -3.40 -2.72 -16.20
CA ASP A 168 -4.77 -2.39 -16.60
C ASP A 168 -5.78 -2.81 -15.54
N SER A 169 -5.59 -4.00 -14.97
CA SER A 169 -6.38 -4.51 -13.85
C SER A 169 -6.27 -3.58 -12.65
N LEU A 170 -5.06 -3.16 -12.28
CA LEU A 170 -4.79 -2.23 -11.18
C LEU A 170 -5.42 -0.84 -11.44
N CYS A 171 -5.24 -0.27 -12.64
CA CYS A 171 -5.88 0.98 -13.03
C CYS A 171 -7.41 0.91 -12.89
N LYS A 172 -8.03 -0.19 -13.35
CA LYS A 172 -9.48 -0.42 -13.24
C LYS A 172 -9.92 -0.61 -11.78
N LYS A 173 -9.18 -1.39 -10.99
CA LYS A 173 -9.45 -1.68 -9.57
C LYS A 173 -9.45 -0.42 -8.72
N PHE A 174 -8.42 0.42 -8.87
CA PHE A 174 -8.26 1.65 -8.08
C PHE A 174 -8.96 2.86 -8.69
N GLY A 175 -9.25 2.85 -9.99
CA GLY A 175 -9.74 4.02 -10.72
C GLY A 175 -8.65 5.09 -10.91
N PHE A 176 -7.39 4.67 -10.91
CA PHE A 176 -6.21 5.52 -11.11
C PHE A 176 -5.68 5.33 -12.52
N ARG A 177 -4.90 6.30 -12.99
CA ARG A 177 -4.09 6.22 -14.20
C ARG A 177 -2.63 6.47 -13.82
N CYS A 178 -1.74 5.54 -14.16
CA CYS A 178 -0.30 5.68 -13.97
C CYS A 178 0.38 6.43 -15.12
N CYS A 179 -0.26 6.49 -16.29
CA CYS A 179 0.17 7.21 -17.49
C CYS A 179 -0.81 8.36 -17.83
N LEU A 180 -0.28 9.47 -18.36
CA LEU A 180 -1.05 10.68 -18.69
C LEU A 180 -1.66 10.62 -20.08
N MET A 181 -0.86 10.21 -21.07
CA MET A 181 -1.21 10.30 -22.50
C MET A 181 -0.95 9.02 -23.29
N GLU A 182 -0.10 8.12 -22.78
CA GLU A 182 0.26 6.89 -23.49
C GLU A 182 -0.86 5.86 -23.44
N SER A 183 -1.12 5.24 -24.59
CA SER A 183 -1.98 4.05 -24.71
C SER A 183 -1.33 2.80 -24.13
N GLU A 184 -0.02 2.82 -23.89
CA GLU A 184 0.77 1.69 -23.46
C GLU A 184 1.44 1.99 -22.11
N HIS A 185 1.63 0.94 -21.30
CA HIS A 185 2.31 1.07 -20.03
C HIS A 185 3.81 0.91 -20.21
N THR A 186 4.57 1.80 -19.60
CA THR A 186 6.04 1.72 -19.54
C THR A 186 6.52 1.01 -18.26
N PRO A 187 7.79 0.58 -18.19
CA PRO A 187 8.40 0.06 -16.96
C PRO A 187 8.24 0.99 -15.75
N TYR A 188 8.18 2.31 -15.98
CA TYR A 188 7.92 3.29 -14.94
C TYR A 188 6.53 3.14 -14.29
N CYS A 189 5.53 2.68 -15.03
CA CYS A 189 4.22 2.40 -14.47
C CYS A 189 4.29 1.28 -13.42
N TYR A 190 5.07 0.23 -13.67
CA TYR A 190 5.30 -0.85 -12.70
C TYR A 190 5.92 -0.32 -11.41
N GLN A 191 6.93 0.56 -11.51
CA GLN A 191 7.54 1.22 -10.34
C GLN A 191 6.52 1.99 -9.51
N LYS A 192 5.69 2.83 -10.15
CA LYS A 192 4.63 3.60 -9.45
C LYS A 192 3.70 2.69 -8.66
N TRP A 193 3.26 1.59 -9.28
CA TRP A 193 2.38 0.63 -8.63
C TRP A 193 3.07 -0.13 -7.49
N GLY A 194 4.37 -0.44 -7.62
CA GLY A 194 5.17 -1.00 -6.54
C GLY A 194 5.30 -0.04 -5.35
N ILE A 195 5.51 1.25 -5.61
CA ILE A 195 5.53 2.31 -4.59
C ILE A 195 4.17 2.39 -3.89
N LEU A 196 3.06 2.36 -4.65
CA LEU A 196 1.71 2.37 -4.07
C LEU A 196 1.41 1.11 -3.25
N HIS A 197 1.87 -0.05 -3.69
CA HIS A 197 1.78 -1.30 -2.94
C HIS A 197 2.50 -1.17 -1.59
N ASN A 198 3.77 -0.74 -1.60
CA ASN A 198 4.55 -0.53 -0.37
C ASN A 198 3.88 0.49 0.56
N TYR A 199 3.36 1.58 0.00
CA TYR A 199 2.61 2.56 0.76
C TYR A 199 1.38 1.95 1.43
N ALA A 200 0.55 1.22 0.65
CA ALA A 200 -0.67 0.62 1.16
C ALA A 200 -0.42 -0.47 2.21
N ALA A 201 0.67 -1.23 2.07
CA ALA A 201 1.04 -2.32 2.98
C ALA A 201 1.68 -1.84 4.29
N TYR A 202 2.54 -0.80 4.23
CA TYR A 202 3.39 -0.41 5.35
C TYR A 202 3.26 1.07 5.71
N GLU A 203 3.58 1.97 4.79
CA GLU A 203 3.77 3.39 5.12
C GLU A 203 2.46 4.07 5.56
N MET A 204 1.33 3.68 4.98
CA MET A 204 0.01 4.17 5.39
C MET A 204 -0.30 3.88 6.87
N LEU A 205 0.15 2.72 7.39
CA LEU A 205 -0.04 2.34 8.79
C LEU A 205 0.92 3.10 9.70
N LYS A 206 2.18 3.25 9.29
CA LYS A 206 3.17 4.06 10.03
C LYS A 206 2.74 5.52 10.17
N GLU A 207 2.17 6.11 9.11
CA GLU A 207 1.63 7.47 9.12
C GLU A 207 0.49 7.69 10.14
N ILE A 208 -0.21 6.62 10.52
CA ILE A 208 -1.27 6.65 11.55
C ILE A 208 -0.79 6.09 12.89
N GLU A 209 0.53 5.99 13.07
CA GLU A 209 1.20 5.51 14.29
C GLU A 209 0.81 4.07 14.64
N ILE A 210 0.60 3.24 13.62
CA ILE A 210 0.28 1.82 13.76
C ILE A 210 1.42 1.00 13.18
N GLN A 211 1.90 0.02 13.95
CA GLN A 211 2.88 -0.94 13.47
C GLN A 211 2.25 -1.91 12.46
N PRO A 212 2.75 -2.00 11.21
CA PRO A 212 2.28 -3.00 10.25
C PRO A 212 2.45 -4.43 10.76
N PHE A 213 1.59 -5.34 10.29
CA PHE A 213 1.84 -6.76 10.49
C PHE A 213 3.04 -7.20 9.62
N VAL A 214 3.94 -7.97 10.21
CA VAL A 214 5.08 -8.58 9.53
C VAL A 214 4.90 -10.08 9.61
N ASP A 215 4.81 -10.74 8.46
CA ASP A 215 4.64 -12.19 8.40
C ASP A 215 5.93 -12.87 8.91
N PRO A 216 5.87 -13.68 9.99
CA PRO A 216 7.04 -14.40 10.48
C PRO A 216 7.71 -15.28 9.41
N GLN A 217 6.93 -15.84 8.48
CA GLN A 217 7.47 -16.67 7.41
C GLN A 217 8.32 -15.86 6.44
N SER A 218 7.93 -14.61 6.14
CA SER A 218 8.74 -13.73 5.30
C SER A 218 10.12 -13.44 5.92
N ILE A 219 10.19 -13.32 7.25
CA ILE A 219 11.45 -13.06 7.97
C ILE A 219 12.38 -14.28 7.89
N ILE A 220 11.83 -15.48 8.08
CA ILE A 220 12.59 -16.73 8.03
C ILE A 220 13.15 -16.96 6.63
N MET A 221 12.36 -16.69 5.58
CA MET A 221 12.79 -16.85 4.19
C MET A 221 13.88 -15.84 3.79
N THR A 222 13.80 -14.58 4.24
CA THR A 222 14.88 -13.60 4.04
C THR A 222 16.18 -14.01 4.74
N ARG A 223 16.09 -14.64 5.93
CA ARG A 223 17.27 -15.10 6.68
C ARG A 223 17.87 -16.40 6.15
N ALA A 224 17.05 -17.25 5.53
CA ALA A 224 17.47 -18.56 5.02
C ALA A 224 18.10 -18.51 3.62
N GLY A 225 18.15 -17.35 2.96
CA GLY A 225 18.65 -17.23 1.58
C GLY A 225 17.78 -17.91 0.51
N ASN A 226 16.70 -18.58 0.92
CA ASN A 226 15.79 -19.33 0.06
C ASN A 226 14.67 -18.40 -0.42
N CYS A 227 14.97 -17.62 -1.45
CA CYS A 227 14.00 -16.80 -2.17
C CYS A 227 13.15 -17.74 -3.06
N THR A 228 11.97 -18.14 -2.60
CA THR A 228 11.00 -18.87 -3.45
C THR A 228 10.53 -17.96 -4.59
N GLU A 229 10.15 -18.51 -5.74
CA GLU A 229 9.72 -17.73 -6.93
C GLU A 229 8.66 -16.65 -6.66
N GLU A 230 7.75 -16.84 -5.70
CA GLU A 230 6.78 -15.80 -5.29
C GLU A 230 7.41 -14.62 -4.53
N LEU A 231 8.34 -14.90 -3.60
CA LEU A 231 9.15 -13.86 -2.97
C LEU A 231 10.20 -13.33 -3.95
N ALA A 232 10.65 -14.11 -4.92
CA ALA A 232 11.50 -13.68 -6.03
C ALA A 232 10.70 -12.99 -7.15
N GLN A 233 9.39 -12.82 -7.01
CA GLN A 233 8.55 -11.91 -7.82
C GLN A 233 8.25 -10.62 -7.04
N ILE A 234 7.99 -10.71 -5.72
CA ILE A 234 7.80 -9.54 -4.84
C ILE A 234 9.14 -8.83 -4.54
N MET A 235 10.16 -9.57 -4.11
CA MET A 235 11.57 -9.15 -4.08
C MET A 235 12.21 -9.24 -5.46
N GLY A 236 11.67 -10.03 -6.40
CA GLY A 236 11.99 -9.90 -7.83
C GLY A 236 11.76 -8.51 -8.34
N PHE A 237 10.68 -7.87 -7.89
CA PHE A 237 10.42 -6.47 -8.16
C PHE A 237 11.58 -5.60 -7.65
N MET A 238 12.07 -5.81 -6.43
CA MET A 238 13.22 -5.06 -5.90
C MET A 238 14.59 -5.47 -6.50
N ASN A 239 14.76 -6.73 -6.91
CA ASN A 239 15.99 -7.26 -7.50
C ASN A 239 16.10 -7.00 -9.02
N PHE A 240 14.97 -6.97 -9.72
CA PHE A 240 14.82 -6.47 -11.09
C PHE A 240 15.25 -5.01 -11.15
N PHE A 241 14.82 -4.20 -10.18
CA PHE A 241 15.32 -2.84 -10.04
C PHE A 241 16.80 -2.81 -9.62
N LYS A 242 17.26 -3.61 -8.65
CA LYS A 242 18.70 -3.63 -8.25
C LYS A 242 19.65 -4.05 -9.36
N ASN A 243 19.26 -4.92 -10.29
CA ASN A 243 20.15 -5.42 -11.33
C ASN A 243 20.22 -4.48 -12.54
N ASP A 244 19.11 -3.81 -12.90
CA ASP A 244 19.02 -2.92 -14.07
C ASP A 244 19.26 -1.43 -13.76
N PHE A 245 19.55 -1.04 -12.51
CA PHE A 245 19.97 0.32 -12.22
C PHE A 245 21.39 0.61 -12.75
N PRO A 246 21.64 1.79 -13.33
CA PRO A 246 23.00 2.29 -13.53
C PRO A 246 23.79 2.23 -12.22
N GLN A 247 25.07 1.86 -12.30
CA GLN A 247 25.91 1.64 -11.12
C GLN A 247 25.99 2.87 -10.21
N GLU A 248 25.89 4.10 -10.76
CA GLU A 248 25.82 5.32 -9.94
C GLU A 248 24.63 5.34 -8.97
N ILE A 249 23.49 4.76 -9.34
CA ILE A 249 22.28 4.77 -8.49
C ILE A 249 22.37 3.75 -7.38
N LYS A 250 22.97 2.58 -7.66
CA LYS A 250 23.27 1.57 -6.63
C LYS A 250 24.16 2.18 -5.55
N ASN A 251 25.20 2.90 -5.97
CA ASN A 251 26.12 3.58 -5.06
C ASN A 251 25.43 4.67 -4.23
N GLN A 252 24.52 5.46 -4.81
CA GLN A 252 23.76 6.51 -4.08
C GLN A 252 22.77 5.93 -3.06
N ILE A 253 22.15 4.79 -3.37
CA ILE A 253 21.26 4.08 -2.44
C ILE A 253 22.07 3.52 -1.27
N ASP A 254 23.22 2.89 -1.55
CA ASP A 254 24.09 2.34 -0.52
C ASP A 254 24.68 3.43 0.38
N GLU A 255 25.07 4.58 -0.15
CA GLU A 255 25.49 5.74 0.64
C GLU A 255 24.37 6.24 1.57
N PHE A 256 23.12 6.30 1.08
CA PHE A 256 21.98 6.73 1.88
C PHE A 256 21.68 5.75 3.02
N VAL A 257 21.66 4.44 2.76
CA VAL A 257 21.47 3.40 3.78
C VAL A 257 22.59 3.48 4.83
N ASN A 258 23.84 3.55 4.39
CA ASN A 258 25.00 3.64 5.28
C ASN A 258 25.06 4.96 6.07
N SER A 259 24.46 6.05 5.56
CA SER A 259 24.37 7.33 6.27
C SER A 259 23.29 7.34 7.35
N ASN A 260 22.19 6.60 7.16
CA ASN A 260 21.14 6.46 8.16
C ASN A 260 21.53 5.48 9.26
N GLU A 261 22.24 4.40 8.94
CA GLU A 261 22.77 3.47 9.94
C GLU A 261 23.79 4.15 10.87
N ARG A 262 24.62 5.06 10.33
CA ARG A 262 25.54 5.87 11.12
C ARG A 262 24.86 6.91 12.02
N ASN A 263 23.62 7.28 11.73
CA ASN A 263 22.82 8.19 12.55
C ASN A 263 21.92 7.47 13.57
N SER A 264 21.91 6.13 13.55
CA SER A 264 21.22 5.31 14.54
C SER A 264 22.21 4.56 15.44
N SER A 265 22.53 5.21 16.57
CA SER A 265 23.08 4.68 17.85
C SER A 265 24.60 4.86 18.08
N PRO A 266 25.05 5.38 19.26
CA PRO A 266 24.52 5.02 20.58
C PRO A 266 24.26 6.19 21.55
N GLU A 267 22.98 6.46 21.85
CA GLU A 267 22.59 7.20 23.06
C GLU A 267 21.76 6.37 24.06
N PHE A 268 21.63 5.06 23.86
CA PHE A 268 20.87 4.17 24.78
C PHE A 268 21.70 3.04 25.41
N ALA A 269 22.98 3.29 25.70
CA ALA A 269 23.85 2.35 26.42
C ALA A 269 24.25 2.80 27.84
N SER A 270 23.45 3.66 28.52
CA SER A 270 23.79 4.14 29.87
C SER A 270 22.74 3.92 30.97
N PHE A 271 21.67 3.16 30.76
CA PHE A 271 20.66 2.88 31.81
C PHE A 271 20.56 1.41 32.27
N ALA A 272 21.59 0.59 32.02
CA ALA A 272 21.61 -0.81 32.49
C ALA A 272 22.74 -1.12 33.50
N ASN A 273 23.40 -0.10 34.07
CA ASN A 273 24.33 -0.30 35.20
C ASN A 273 24.38 0.97 36.05
N LYS A 274 23.37 1.16 36.91
CA LYS A 274 23.43 1.84 38.22
C LYS A 274 22.10 1.68 38.93
#